data_AF-A0A3B3XHF2-F1
#
_entry.id   AF-A0A3B3XHF2-F1
#
_cell.length_a   1.000
_cell.length_b   1.000
_cell.length_c   1.000
_cell.angle_alpha   90.00
_cell.angle_beta   90.00
_cell.angle_gamma   90.00
#
_symmetry.space_group_name_H-M   'P 1'
#
loop_
_entity.id
_entity.type
_entity.pdbx_description
1 polymer ?
#
loop_
_entity_poly.entity_id
_entity_poly.type
_entity_poly.pdbx_seq_one_letter_code
_entity_poly.pdbx_strand_id
1 'polypeptide(L)'
;NCDLPNLLVSKNSGCQLTCTINFWHPKCCSGFYGRDCLCPGGVQSLCSKRGKCDDGHLGSGTCTCDTGFKGTACEMCRDGFYSQSCNCSDHGSCDDGLRGTGLCFCEEGWTGVRCDIQVVDLCKIWNGGCAKEAKCSQKEEKVSCTCPQGHSGDGFTCLPVDPCASGDNGGCSEHATCTMTAPGKKRCTCKDNYMGDGVSCELKQLPISRCLLDNGGCHPDAKCTDLHFEATLGVFHYRSAKGQYKLDYKTAQQGCREEGATLANYTQLSYAQQGGLNMCAAGWLDQARVAYPTTYSNPNCGFGHVGIVDYGTRKNLSETWDAFCYRMKVQCVCKPGYIGDGLSCTGNLLQVLRSTPTFSNFLIQIMNYSEVSESGRRFVKSLSNLEVQSTLFVPENSGLPENLDIEVHLSEGQALPLSQLKNNSRIRTRAGSLSVLGVANLLNPSALHSAHQAGMGVGVVLLILLVVGAIFVGYRFYHHSSKPFQFHYFK
;
A
#
# COMPACT_ATOMS: atom_id res chain seq x y z
N ASN A 1 49.24 -42.55 -81.00
CA ASN A 1 50.00 -43.56 -81.75
C ASN A 1 51.48 -43.37 -81.51
N CYS A 2 52.06 -44.13 -80.58
CA CYS A 2 53.49 -44.37 -80.56
C CYS A 2 53.69 -45.75 -81.20
N ASP A 3 53.71 -45.79 -82.53
CA ASP A 3 53.99 -47.03 -83.24
C ASP A 3 55.50 -47.28 -83.19
N LEU A 4 55.92 -48.39 -82.58
CA LEU A 4 57.29 -48.90 -82.73
C LEU A 4 57.42 -49.52 -84.14
N PRO A 5 58.36 -49.09 -85.00
CA PRO A 5 58.58 -49.75 -86.27
C PRO A 5 59.55 -50.91 -86.12
N ASN A 6 59.23 -52.01 -86.81
CA ASN A 6 60.10 -53.16 -87.03
C ASN A 6 61.44 -52.75 -87.66
N LEU A 7 62.50 -53.39 -87.18
CA LEU A 7 63.89 -53.22 -87.61
C LEU A 7 64.06 -53.47 -89.12
N LEU A 8 64.16 -52.41 -89.92
CA LEU A 8 64.57 -52.49 -91.33
C LEU A 8 66.00 -51.97 -91.45
N VAL A 9 66.96 -52.88 -91.26
CA VAL A 9 68.33 -52.69 -91.76
C VAL A 9 68.26 -52.83 -93.28
N SER A 10 68.21 -51.73 -94.03
CA SER A 10 68.39 -51.79 -95.48
C SER A 10 69.85 -52.12 -95.77
N LYS A 11 70.09 -53.38 -96.18
CA LYS A 11 71.39 -53.82 -96.66
C LYS A 11 71.53 -53.38 -98.12
N ASN A 12 71.80 -52.08 -98.34
CA ASN A 12 72.31 -51.62 -99.63
C ASN A 12 73.73 -52.17 -99.79
N SER A 13 73.91 -53.14 -100.69
CA SER A 13 75.20 -53.69 -101.05
C SER A 13 75.98 -52.69 -101.92
N GLY A 14 76.73 -51.82 -101.26
CA GLY A 14 77.81 -51.00 -101.77
C GLY A 14 78.54 -50.33 -100.60
N CYS A 15 79.88 -50.29 -100.61
CA CYS A 15 80.66 -49.59 -99.56
C CYS A 15 80.47 -48.07 -99.68
N GLN A 16 80.07 -47.41 -98.59
CA GLN A 16 80.06 -45.95 -98.46
C GLN A 16 80.94 -45.58 -97.27
N LEU A 17 81.74 -44.50 -97.40
CA LEU A 17 82.70 -44.05 -96.38
C LEU A 17 82.05 -43.55 -95.07
N THR A 18 80.74 -43.37 -95.06
CA THR A 18 79.99 -42.81 -93.93
C THR A 18 78.91 -43.78 -93.50
N CYS A 19 79.00 -44.30 -92.27
CA CYS A 19 77.95 -45.12 -91.67
C CYS A 19 76.93 -44.21 -90.98
N THR A 20 75.69 -44.17 -91.48
CA THR A 20 74.61 -43.44 -90.85
C THR A 20 73.81 -44.38 -89.95
N ILE A 21 73.80 -44.11 -88.64
CA ILE A 21 72.97 -44.83 -87.66
C ILE A 21 71.87 -43.87 -87.20
N ASN A 22 70.61 -44.26 -87.37
CA ASN A 22 69.47 -43.50 -86.86
C ASN A 22 69.22 -43.88 -85.40
N PHE A 23 69.42 -42.93 -84.47
CA PHE A 23 69.04 -43.08 -83.07
C PHE A 23 67.65 -42.49 -82.85
N TRP A 24 66.68 -43.35 -82.56
CA TRP A 24 65.33 -42.92 -82.17
C TRP A 24 65.34 -42.45 -80.72
N HIS A 25 64.87 -41.22 -80.50
CA HIS A 25 64.71 -40.64 -79.16
C HIS A 25 63.26 -40.83 -78.72
N PRO A 26 62.98 -41.44 -77.55
CA PRO A 26 61.61 -41.56 -77.06
C PRO A 26 61.00 -40.17 -76.86
N LYS A 27 59.81 -39.94 -77.42
CA LYS A 27 59.07 -38.69 -77.28
C LYS A 27 57.70 -39.00 -76.69
N CYS A 28 57.34 -38.31 -75.61
CA CYS A 28 56.02 -38.41 -75.02
C CYS A 28 54.98 -37.76 -75.95
N CYS A 29 53.78 -38.33 -76.01
CA CYS A 29 52.61 -37.69 -76.65
C CYS A 29 52.25 -36.40 -75.90
N SER A 30 51.53 -35.49 -76.56
CA SER A 30 51.05 -34.27 -75.89
C SER A 30 50.23 -34.63 -74.66
N GLY A 31 50.50 -33.93 -73.55
CA GLY A 31 49.88 -34.18 -72.25
C GLY A 31 50.60 -35.16 -71.34
N PHE A 32 51.80 -35.61 -71.73
CA PHE A 32 52.61 -36.56 -70.99
C PHE A 32 54.07 -36.08 -70.92
N TYR A 33 54.73 -36.28 -69.78
CA TYR A 33 56.11 -35.84 -69.54
C TYR A 33 56.91 -36.90 -68.78
N GLY A 34 58.24 -36.82 -68.86
CA GLY A 34 59.16 -37.66 -68.10
C GLY A 34 59.14 -39.15 -68.46
N ARG A 35 59.81 -39.97 -67.64
CA ARG A 35 59.94 -41.42 -67.85
C ARG A 35 58.61 -42.16 -67.70
N ASP A 36 57.74 -41.67 -66.82
CA ASP A 36 56.46 -42.31 -66.47
C ASP A 36 55.28 -41.79 -67.30
N CYS A 37 55.49 -40.80 -68.19
CA CYS A 37 54.51 -40.28 -69.13
C CYS A 37 53.14 -39.98 -68.47
N LEU A 38 53.08 -39.09 -67.46
CA LEU A 38 51.80 -38.66 -66.87
C LEU A 38 51.85 -37.26 -66.27
N CYS A 39 51.12 -36.30 -66.86
CA CYS A 39 50.90 -34.99 -66.25
C CYS A 39 49.93 -35.06 -65.06
N PRO A 40 50.07 -34.19 -64.04
CA PRO A 40 49.16 -34.13 -62.89
C PRO A 40 47.69 -33.92 -63.33
N GLY A 41 46.75 -34.51 -62.59
CA GLY A 41 45.29 -34.46 -62.91
C GLY A 41 44.78 -35.63 -63.76
N GLY A 42 45.67 -36.48 -64.28
CA GLY A 42 45.32 -37.73 -64.95
C GLY A 42 44.98 -37.58 -66.45
N VAL A 43 44.93 -38.72 -67.15
CA VAL A 43 44.84 -38.80 -68.62
C VAL A 43 43.54 -38.18 -69.19
N GLN A 44 42.47 -38.11 -68.39
CA GLN A 44 41.18 -37.55 -68.82
C GLN A 44 40.97 -36.09 -68.38
N SER A 45 41.81 -35.57 -67.50
CA SER A 45 41.68 -34.25 -66.88
C SER A 45 43.05 -33.65 -66.62
N LEU A 46 43.85 -33.52 -67.68
CA LEU A 46 45.19 -32.94 -67.62
C LEU A 46 45.15 -31.55 -66.98
N CYS A 47 45.93 -31.37 -65.91
CA CYS A 47 45.90 -30.18 -65.06
C CYS A 47 44.45 -29.76 -64.70
N SER A 48 43.61 -30.74 -64.37
CA SER A 48 42.19 -30.57 -64.04
C SER A 48 41.36 -29.82 -65.10
N LYS A 49 41.84 -29.76 -66.36
CA LYS A 49 41.30 -28.94 -67.47
C LYS A 49 41.28 -27.43 -67.17
N ARG A 50 42.12 -26.98 -66.25
CA ARG A 50 42.20 -25.61 -65.72
C ARG A 50 43.63 -25.08 -65.75
N GLY A 51 44.42 -25.57 -66.69
CA GLY A 51 45.81 -25.22 -66.87
C GLY A 51 46.47 -26.02 -67.98
N LYS A 52 47.70 -25.65 -68.29
CA LYS A 52 48.52 -26.27 -69.33
C LYS A 52 49.73 -26.98 -68.72
N CYS A 53 49.92 -28.25 -69.05
CA CYS A 53 51.10 -29.01 -68.63
C CYS A 53 52.30 -28.65 -69.52
N ASP A 54 53.48 -28.51 -68.89
CA ASP A 54 54.77 -28.51 -69.59
C ASP A 54 55.14 -29.95 -70.01
N ASP A 55 54.66 -30.35 -71.19
CA ASP A 55 54.70 -31.71 -71.71
C ASP A 55 55.91 -31.99 -72.62
N GLY A 56 56.16 -33.27 -72.92
CA GLY A 56 57.28 -33.72 -73.75
C GLY A 56 58.48 -34.26 -72.95
N HIS A 57 59.45 -34.83 -73.67
CA HIS A 57 60.58 -35.56 -73.05
C HIS A 57 61.54 -34.66 -72.24
N LEU A 58 61.60 -33.36 -72.56
CA LEU A 58 62.38 -32.35 -71.83
C LEU A 58 61.51 -31.48 -70.91
N GLY A 59 60.18 -31.67 -70.94
CA GLY A 59 59.25 -30.92 -70.11
C GLY A 59 59.37 -31.32 -68.64
N SER A 60 59.14 -30.36 -67.75
CA SER A 60 59.20 -30.54 -66.30
C SER A 60 57.97 -31.21 -65.72
N GLY A 61 56.86 -31.26 -66.48
CA GLY A 61 55.58 -31.76 -66.01
C GLY A 61 54.80 -30.84 -65.09
N THR A 62 55.31 -29.63 -64.89
CA THR A 62 54.66 -28.61 -64.07
C THR A 62 53.40 -28.11 -64.79
N CYS A 63 52.27 -28.11 -64.08
CA CYS A 63 51.05 -27.48 -64.56
C CYS A 63 51.11 -25.97 -64.36
N THR A 64 50.96 -25.21 -65.45
CA THR A 64 50.73 -23.76 -65.40
C THR A 64 49.22 -23.52 -65.36
N CYS A 65 48.70 -23.12 -64.20
CA CYS A 65 47.27 -22.99 -63.98
C CYS A 65 46.66 -21.73 -64.62
N ASP A 66 45.44 -21.87 -65.12
CA ASP A 66 44.63 -20.76 -65.61
C ASP A 66 44.29 -19.81 -64.45
N THR A 67 43.95 -18.56 -64.78
CA THR A 67 43.63 -17.51 -63.80
C THR A 67 42.56 -17.99 -62.82
N GLY A 68 42.87 -17.89 -61.53
CA GLY A 68 41.96 -18.31 -60.45
C GLY A 68 42.19 -19.71 -59.88
N PHE A 69 43.14 -20.48 -60.42
CA PHE A 69 43.47 -21.83 -59.93
C PHE A 69 44.90 -21.94 -59.37
N LYS A 70 45.07 -22.83 -58.39
CA LYS A 70 46.35 -23.20 -57.75
C LYS A 70 46.38 -24.71 -57.49
N GLY A 71 47.54 -25.22 -57.08
CA GLY A 71 47.76 -26.65 -56.87
C GLY A 71 48.62 -27.28 -57.96
N THR A 72 49.08 -28.50 -57.71
CA THR A 72 50.05 -29.20 -58.57
C THR A 72 49.43 -29.68 -59.89
N ALA A 73 48.12 -29.88 -59.88
CA ALA A 73 47.28 -30.24 -61.01
C ALA A 73 46.24 -29.16 -61.31
N CYS A 74 46.37 -27.94 -60.77
CA CYS A 74 45.34 -26.88 -60.87
C CYS A 74 43.98 -27.31 -60.32
N GLU A 75 44.03 -28.15 -59.29
CA GLU A 75 42.91 -28.80 -58.66
C GLU A 75 42.21 -27.93 -57.61
N MET A 76 42.85 -26.85 -57.14
CA MET A 76 42.31 -25.93 -56.13
C MET A 76 42.03 -24.55 -56.74
N CYS A 77 41.09 -23.80 -56.16
CA CYS A 77 40.92 -22.38 -56.46
C CYS A 77 41.95 -21.54 -55.68
N ARG A 78 42.41 -20.43 -56.26
CA ARG A 78 43.16 -19.40 -55.53
C ARG A 78 42.24 -18.69 -54.54
N ASP A 79 42.82 -18.08 -53.51
CA ASP A 79 42.06 -17.33 -52.52
C ASP A 79 41.36 -16.15 -53.23
N GLY A 80 40.07 -15.94 -52.94
CA GLY A 80 39.21 -14.99 -53.65
C GLY A 80 38.64 -15.49 -54.99
N PHE A 81 38.77 -16.78 -55.32
CA PHE A 81 38.19 -17.36 -56.54
C PHE A 81 37.25 -18.54 -56.23
N TYR A 82 36.09 -18.53 -56.89
CA TYR A 82 35.18 -19.66 -56.99
C TYR A 82 35.01 -20.02 -58.47
N SER A 83 35.62 -21.11 -58.94
CA SER A 83 35.61 -21.62 -60.33
C SER A 83 36.09 -20.66 -61.45
N GLN A 84 35.92 -19.36 -61.36
CA GLN A 84 36.42 -18.42 -62.36
C GLN A 84 36.71 -17.03 -61.77
N SER A 85 35.89 -16.51 -60.85
CA SER A 85 36.15 -15.28 -60.07
C SER A 85 35.09 -15.08 -58.97
N CYS A 86 35.48 -14.59 -57.79
CA CYS A 86 34.56 -13.93 -56.87
C CYS A 86 34.67 -12.41 -57.04
N ASN A 87 33.56 -11.72 -57.24
CA ASN A 87 33.55 -10.28 -57.48
C ASN A 87 32.92 -9.51 -56.31
N CYS A 88 33.45 -9.64 -55.10
CA CYS A 88 33.01 -8.83 -53.96
C CYS A 88 33.68 -7.45 -53.98
N SER A 89 33.03 -6.45 -53.39
CA SER A 89 33.66 -5.16 -53.05
C SER A 89 34.64 -5.34 -51.90
N ASP A 90 35.34 -4.26 -51.54
CA ASP A 90 36.23 -4.24 -50.38
C ASP A 90 35.48 -4.32 -49.03
N HIS A 91 34.14 -4.38 -49.06
CA HIS A 91 33.25 -4.45 -47.89
C HIS A 91 32.54 -5.81 -47.74
N GLY A 92 33.06 -6.85 -48.40
CA GLY A 92 32.50 -8.20 -48.31
C GLY A 92 33.54 -9.29 -48.49
N SER A 93 33.34 -10.40 -47.79
CA SER A 93 34.20 -11.59 -47.90
C SER A 93 33.55 -12.64 -48.80
N CYS A 94 34.29 -13.22 -49.76
CA CYS A 94 33.76 -14.27 -50.63
C CYS A 94 33.72 -15.63 -49.93
N ASP A 95 32.66 -16.39 -50.17
CA ASP A 95 32.61 -17.84 -49.99
C ASP A 95 33.40 -18.55 -51.11
N ASP A 96 34.72 -18.58 -50.98
CA ASP A 96 35.66 -19.06 -51.99
C ASP A 96 35.98 -20.56 -51.89
N GLY A 97 36.82 -21.06 -52.80
CA GLY A 97 37.26 -22.46 -52.81
C GLY A 97 36.31 -23.43 -53.53
N LEU A 98 36.70 -24.70 -53.64
CA LEU A 98 36.00 -25.71 -54.46
C LEU A 98 34.58 -26.04 -53.99
N ARG A 99 34.31 -25.84 -52.70
CA ARG A 99 33.03 -26.13 -52.04
C ARG A 99 32.23 -24.88 -51.71
N GLY A 100 32.81 -23.70 -51.93
CA GLY A 100 32.13 -22.42 -51.74
C GLY A 100 30.98 -22.26 -52.74
N THR A 101 30.26 -21.17 -52.58
CA THR A 101 29.12 -20.79 -53.43
C THR A 101 29.43 -19.59 -54.32
N GLY A 102 30.56 -18.91 -54.09
CA GLY A 102 30.90 -17.66 -54.76
C GLY A 102 30.06 -16.45 -54.31
N LEU A 103 29.26 -16.59 -53.24
CA LEU A 103 28.47 -15.51 -52.66
C LEU A 103 29.33 -14.62 -51.75
N CYS A 104 29.00 -13.34 -51.69
CA CYS A 104 29.67 -12.37 -50.81
C CYS A 104 28.92 -12.24 -49.48
N PHE A 105 29.64 -12.36 -48.37
CA PHE A 105 29.17 -12.03 -47.03
C PHE A 105 29.56 -10.58 -46.71
N CYS A 106 28.58 -9.70 -46.60
CA CYS A 106 28.81 -8.27 -46.43
C CYS A 106 29.12 -7.89 -44.97
N GLU A 107 29.98 -6.88 -44.82
CA GLU A 107 30.26 -6.23 -43.55
C GLU A 107 29.05 -5.39 -43.07
N GLU A 108 29.02 -5.05 -41.78
CA GLU A 108 27.93 -4.26 -41.21
C GLU A 108 27.81 -2.90 -41.90
N GLY A 109 26.60 -2.57 -42.39
CA GLY A 109 26.34 -1.34 -43.14
C GLY A 109 26.46 -1.45 -44.66
N TRP A 110 26.72 -2.65 -45.20
CA TRP A 110 26.80 -2.91 -46.64
C TRP A 110 25.87 -4.04 -47.08
N THR A 111 25.32 -3.91 -48.29
CA THR A 111 24.40 -4.87 -48.90
C THR A 111 24.63 -4.96 -50.40
N GLY A 112 23.83 -5.78 -51.08
CA GLY A 112 23.95 -6.07 -52.51
C GLY A 112 24.77 -7.32 -52.79
N VAL A 113 24.65 -7.87 -54.00
CA VAL A 113 25.29 -9.14 -54.42
C VAL A 113 26.81 -9.06 -54.32
N ARG A 114 27.37 -7.85 -54.44
CA ARG A 114 28.80 -7.58 -54.32
C ARG A 114 29.17 -6.78 -53.07
N CYS A 115 28.25 -6.54 -52.14
CA CYS A 115 28.48 -5.68 -50.97
C CYS A 115 28.89 -4.24 -51.33
N ASP A 116 28.39 -3.71 -52.44
CA ASP A 116 28.71 -2.39 -52.99
C ASP A 116 27.65 -1.32 -52.69
N ILE A 117 26.56 -1.69 -52.01
CA ILE A 117 25.47 -0.79 -51.65
C ILE A 117 25.59 -0.43 -50.16
N GLN A 118 25.81 0.84 -49.86
CA GLN A 118 25.83 1.33 -48.48
C GLN A 118 24.41 1.40 -47.91
N VAL A 119 24.16 0.73 -46.78
CA VAL A 119 22.91 0.84 -46.04
C VAL A 119 22.92 2.19 -45.33
N VAL A 120 22.18 3.15 -45.89
CA VAL A 120 22.01 4.47 -45.27
C VAL A 120 21.14 4.33 -44.03
N ASP A 121 21.58 4.92 -42.91
CA ASP A 121 20.79 5.03 -41.69
C ASP A 121 19.65 6.05 -41.91
N LEU A 122 18.51 5.53 -42.34
CA LEU A 122 17.29 6.28 -42.60
C LEU A 122 16.75 6.90 -41.31
N CYS A 123 17.00 6.31 -40.13
CA CYS A 123 16.57 6.90 -38.86
C CYS A 123 17.28 8.23 -38.55
N LYS A 124 18.48 8.47 -39.08
CA LYS A 124 19.14 9.79 -38.99
C LYS A 124 18.56 10.82 -39.95
N ILE A 125 17.86 10.37 -41.00
CA ILE A 125 17.29 11.23 -42.04
C ILE A 125 15.79 11.35 -41.78
N TRP A 126 15.35 12.52 -41.30
CA TRP A 126 13.94 12.80 -41.01
C TRP A 126 13.26 11.72 -40.12
N ASN A 127 14.02 11.19 -39.13
CA ASN A 127 13.59 10.12 -38.22
C ASN A 127 13.04 8.88 -38.95
N GLY A 128 13.54 8.55 -40.15
CA GLY A 128 13.05 7.43 -40.95
C GLY A 128 11.59 7.56 -41.39
N GLY A 129 11.02 8.77 -41.36
CA GLY A 129 9.61 9.02 -41.58
C GLY A 129 8.71 8.84 -40.36
N CYS A 130 9.28 8.42 -39.22
CA CYS A 130 8.51 8.28 -37.99
C CYS A 130 7.99 9.63 -37.48
N ALA A 131 6.89 9.60 -36.72
CA ALA A 131 6.38 10.79 -36.04
C ALA A 131 7.46 11.44 -35.15
N LYS A 132 7.33 12.75 -34.88
CA LYS A 132 8.33 13.58 -34.17
C LYS A 132 8.87 12.97 -32.86
N GLU A 133 8.03 12.24 -32.13
CA GLU A 133 8.37 11.62 -30.83
C GLU A 133 8.35 10.09 -30.87
N ALA A 134 8.17 9.48 -32.04
CA ALA A 134 8.24 8.04 -32.22
C ALA A 134 9.70 7.58 -32.29
N LYS A 135 9.97 6.41 -31.71
CA LYS A 135 11.28 5.78 -31.76
C LYS A 135 11.46 5.09 -33.12
N CYS A 136 12.45 5.54 -33.88
CA CYS A 136 12.86 4.89 -35.12
C CYS A 136 13.79 3.71 -34.83
N SER A 137 13.60 2.61 -35.54
CA SER A 137 14.51 1.47 -35.60
C SER A 137 14.62 1.00 -37.04
N GLN A 138 15.81 0.62 -37.47
CA GLN A 138 16.05 0.13 -38.83
C GLN A 138 16.75 -1.22 -38.77
N LYS A 139 16.28 -2.16 -39.59
CA LYS A 139 16.96 -3.41 -39.86
C LYS A 139 17.12 -3.54 -41.37
N GLU A 140 18.37 -3.50 -41.84
CA GLU A 140 18.70 -3.43 -43.28
C GLU A 140 17.99 -2.23 -43.93
N GLU A 141 17.14 -2.44 -44.93
CA GLU A 141 16.39 -1.37 -45.61
C GLU A 141 15.02 -1.09 -44.97
N LYS A 142 14.61 -1.88 -43.97
CA LYS A 142 13.28 -1.76 -43.36
C LYS A 142 13.32 -0.87 -42.13
N VAL A 143 12.59 0.25 -42.20
CA VAL A 143 12.35 1.13 -41.05
C VAL A 143 11.09 0.66 -40.30
N SER A 144 11.16 0.66 -38.97
CA SER A 144 10.05 0.40 -38.05
C SER A 144 10.00 1.49 -37.00
N CYS A 145 8.83 2.10 -36.86
CA CYS A 145 8.55 3.18 -35.92
C CYS A 145 7.74 2.65 -34.73
N THR A 146 8.05 3.08 -33.52
CA THR A 146 7.28 2.76 -32.31
C THR A 146 6.80 4.04 -31.63
N CYS A 147 5.49 4.14 -31.38
CA CYS A 147 4.93 5.30 -30.70
C CYS A 147 5.45 5.47 -29.26
N PRO A 148 5.54 6.72 -28.77
CA PRO A 148 5.88 6.98 -27.39
C PRO A 148 4.81 6.43 -26.43
N GLN A 149 5.18 6.25 -25.16
CA GLN A 149 4.26 5.76 -24.14
C GLN A 149 3.00 6.64 -24.07
N GLY A 150 1.83 6.01 -23.97
CA GLY A 150 0.54 6.70 -23.92
C GLY A 150 -0.01 7.16 -25.27
N HIS A 151 0.65 6.81 -26.38
CA HIS A 151 0.17 7.04 -27.73
C HIS A 151 -0.04 5.72 -28.49
N SER A 152 -0.95 5.72 -29.47
CA SER A 152 -1.27 4.57 -30.32
C SER A 152 -1.25 4.96 -31.78
N GLY A 153 -0.88 4.00 -32.63
CA GLY A 153 -0.83 4.15 -34.08
C GLY A 153 0.22 3.23 -34.69
N ASP A 154 0.62 3.49 -35.92
CA ASP A 154 1.60 2.69 -36.68
C ASP A 154 3.06 3.16 -36.47
N GLY A 155 3.28 4.17 -35.61
CA GLY A 155 4.58 4.77 -35.37
C GLY A 155 4.95 5.89 -36.34
N PHE A 156 4.35 5.91 -37.53
CA PHE A 156 4.43 7.02 -38.48
C PHE A 156 3.40 8.10 -38.13
N THR A 157 2.24 7.68 -37.64
CA THR A 157 1.21 8.49 -37.01
C THR A 157 1.01 7.98 -35.58
N CYS A 158 1.17 8.87 -34.60
CA CYS A 158 0.95 8.55 -33.19
C CYS A 158 -0.08 9.50 -32.61
N LEU A 159 -1.22 8.95 -32.20
CA LEU A 159 -2.31 9.69 -31.57
C LEU A 159 -2.31 9.45 -30.06
N PRO A 160 -2.59 10.47 -29.22
CA PRO A 160 -2.77 10.28 -27.79
C PRO A 160 -3.85 9.23 -27.51
N VAL A 161 -3.54 8.28 -26.64
CA VAL A 161 -4.54 7.34 -26.13
C VAL A 161 -5.33 8.06 -25.05
N ASP A 162 -6.62 8.27 -25.28
CA ASP A 162 -7.53 8.73 -24.23
C ASP A 162 -8.03 7.52 -23.41
N PRO A 163 -7.62 7.37 -22.14
CA PRO A 163 -8.09 6.26 -21.32
C PRO A 163 -9.59 6.38 -21.02
N CYS A 164 -10.15 7.59 -21.03
CA CYS A 164 -11.56 7.86 -20.72
C CYS A 164 -12.50 7.46 -21.86
N ALA A 165 -11.99 7.31 -23.10
CA ALA A 165 -12.77 6.85 -24.25
C ALA A 165 -13.06 5.33 -24.21
N SER A 166 -12.52 4.59 -23.24
CA SER A 166 -12.86 3.18 -23.04
C SER A 166 -14.29 3.04 -22.49
N GLY A 167 -14.97 1.95 -22.85
CA GLY A 167 -16.39 1.71 -22.52
C GLY A 167 -16.74 1.63 -21.03
N ASP A 168 -15.75 1.65 -20.14
CA ASP A 168 -15.91 1.56 -18.68
C ASP A 168 -15.61 2.91 -17.98
N ASN A 169 -15.86 4.06 -18.64
CA ASN A 169 -15.50 5.40 -18.13
C ASN A 169 -14.01 5.48 -17.73
N GLY A 170 -13.14 4.82 -18.50
CA GLY A 170 -11.73 4.66 -18.18
C GLY A 170 -11.41 3.76 -16.99
N GLY A 171 -12.37 3.13 -16.33
CA GLY A 171 -12.25 2.47 -15.02
C GLY A 171 -12.42 3.46 -13.84
N CYS A 172 -13.18 4.53 -14.03
CA CYS A 172 -13.63 5.42 -12.95
C CYS A 172 -15.01 4.97 -12.46
N SER A 173 -15.42 5.35 -11.24
CA SER A 173 -16.77 5.09 -10.76
C SER A 173 -17.83 5.62 -11.74
N GLU A 174 -19.01 4.99 -11.79
CA GLU A 174 -20.18 5.53 -12.50
C GLU A 174 -20.61 6.91 -11.98
N HIS A 175 -20.28 7.20 -10.71
CA HIS A 175 -20.52 8.47 -10.05
C HIS A 175 -19.30 9.41 -10.12
N ALA A 176 -18.35 9.15 -11.04
CA ALA A 176 -17.21 10.00 -11.31
C ALA A 176 -17.15 10.45 -12.78
N THR A 177 -16.47 11.58 -12.98
CA THR A 177 -16.09 12.10 -14.29
C THR A 177 -14.63 11.73 -14.56
N CYS A 178 -14.39 11.00 -15.65
CA CYS A 178 -13.05 10.73 -16.15
C CYS A 178 -12.55 11.93 -16.96
N THR A 179 -11.33 12.38 -16.68
CA THR A 179 -10.64 13.44 -17.44
C THR A 179 -9.25 12.98 -17.83
N MET A 180 -8.93 13.03 -19.14
CA MET A 180 -7.57 12.78 -19.60
C MET A 180 -6.66 13.92 -19.13
N THR A 181 -5.59 13.58 -18.42
CA THR A 181 -4.62 14.57 -17.91
C THR A 181 -3.35 14.61 -18.75
N ALA A 182 -3.02 13.51 -19.41
CA ALA A 182 -1.95 13.38 -20.39
C ALA A 182 -2.21 12.14 -21.26
N PRO A 183 -1.52 11.96 -22.39
CA PRO A 183 -1.65 10.75 -23.20
C PRO A 183 -1.45 9.48 -22.36
N GLY A 184 -2.43 8.57 -22.39
CA GLY A 184 -2.45 7.34 -21.59
C GLY A 184 -2.66 7.53 -20.08
N LYS A 185 -2.90 8.75 -19.59
CA LYS A 185 -3.14 9.06 -18.16
C LYS A 185 -4.48 9.76 -17.95
N LYS A 186 -5.21 9.30 -16.92
CA LYS A 186 -6.52 9.85 -16.55
C LYS A 186 -6.56 10.26 -15.08
N ARG A 187 -7.51 11.14 -14.75
CA ARG A 187 -7.93 11.47 -13.39
C ARG A 187 -9.44 11.26 -13.28
N CYS A 188 -9.85 10.53 -12.25
CA CYS A 188 -11.25 10.36 -11.90
C CYS A 188 -11.62 11.41 -10.83
N THR A 189 -12.73 12.11 -11.00
CA THR A 189 -13.24 13.07 -10.01
C THR A 189 -14.68 12.73 -9.70
N CYS A 190 -15.03 12.49 -8.44
CA CYS A 190 -16.42 12.22 -8.07
C CYS A 190 -17.34 13.40 -8.47
N LYS A 191 -18.55 13.09 -8.93
CA LYS A 191 -19.59 14.06 -9.26
C LYS A 191 -20.07 14.78 -8.01
N ASP A 192 -20.87 15.84 -8.20
CA ASP A 192 -21.51 16.55 -7.10
C ASP A 192 -22.31 15.59 -6.20
N ASN A 193 -22.28 15.84 -4.89
CA ASN A 193 -22.84 14.96 -3.86
C ASN A 193 -22.19 13.58 -3.71
N TYR A 194 -21.06 13.31 -4.38
CA TYR A 194 -20.25 12.12 -4.15
C TYR A 194 -18.84 12.44 -3.65
N MET A 195 -18.25 11.50 -2.92
CA MET A 195 -16.91 11.59 -2.33
C MET A 195 -16.14 10.29 -2.45
N GLY A 196 -14.82 10.43 -2.54
CA GLY A 196 -13.89 9.32 -2.67
C GLY A 196 -12.77 9.68 -3.64
N ASP A 197 -12.03 8.69 -4.09
CA ASP A 197 -10.84 8.87 -4.93
C ASP A 197 -11.14 8.93 -6.43
N GLY A 198 -12.43 8.96 -6.80
CA GLY A 198 -12.90 8.97 -8.17
C GLY A 198 -13.01 7.57 -8.80
N VAL A 199 -12.30 6.56 -8.28
CA VAL A 199 -12.49 5.16 -8.68
C VAL A 199 -13.59 4.53 -7.82
N SER A 200 -13.63 4.88 -6.54
CA SER A 200 -14.74 4.61 -5.64
C SER A 200 -15.34 5.94 -5.20
N CYS A 201 -16.64 6.12 -5.45
CA CYS A 201 -17.39 7.32 -5.09
C CYS A 201 -18.64 6.92 -4.32
N GLU A 202 -18.76 7.41 -3.10
CA GLU A 202 -19.88 7.19 -2.19
C GLU A 202 -20.66 8.50 -2.00
N LEU A 203 -21.93 8.41 -1.60
CA LEU A 203 -22.73 9.61 -1.35
C LEU A 203 -22.11 10.45 -0.23
N LYS A 204 -22.10 11.78 -0.41
CA LYS A 204 -21.77 12.77 0.61
C LYS A 204 -22.84 12.76 1.69
N GLN A 205 -22.72 11.86 2.66
CA GLN A 205 -23.53 11.86 3.86
C GLN A 205 -22.67 12.42 4.98
N LEU A 206 -23.04 13.61 5.47
CA LEU A 206 -22.46 14.10 6.70
C LEU A 206 -22.79 13.09 7.79
N PRO A 207 -21.80 12.64 8.56
CA PRO A 207 -22.06 11.81 9.72
C PRO A 207 -23.09 12.51 10.62
N ILE A 208 -23.87 11.75 11.38
CA ILE A 208 -24.76 12.30 12.43
C ILE A 208 -24.03 12.17 13.77
N SER A 209 -24.02 13.26 14.55
CA SER A 209 -23.39 13.24 15.87
C SER A 209 -24.06 12.22 16.76
N ARG A 210 -23.26 11.30 17.31
CA ARG A 210 -23.78 10.27 18.22
C ARG A 210 -24.28 10.88 19.51
N CYS A 211 -23.82 12.07 19.88
CA CYS A 211 -24.40 12.82 21.00
C CYS A 211 -25.87 13.21 20.78
N LEU A 212 -26.36 13.20 19.53
CA LEU A 212 -27.78 13.44 19.23
C LEU A 212 -28.65 12.20 19.52
N LEU A 213 -28.04 11.03 19.65
CA LEU A 213 -28.72 9.77 19.98
C LEU A 213 -28.36 9.37 21.41
N ASP A 214 -29.33 9.40 22.32
CA ASP A 214 -29.16 8.98 23.73
C ASP A 214 -27.94 9.62 24.43
N ASN A 215 -27.66 10.90 24.13
CA ASN A 215 -26.49 11.64 24.63
C ASN A 215 -25.15 10.87 24.40
N GLY A 216 -25.05 10.07 23.35
CA GLY A 216 -23.89 9.23 23.05
C GLY A 216 -23.60 8.16 24.11
N GLY A 217 -24.58 7.79 24.94
CA GLY A 217 -24.43 6.92 26.10
C GLY A 217 -23.81 7.61 27.32
N CYS A 218 -23.59 8.93 27.29
CA CYS A 218 -23.11 9.68 28.43
C CYS A 218 -24.23 9.88 29.47
N HIS A 219 -23.85 10.02 30.75
CA HIS A 219 -24.79 10.38 31.81
C HIS A 219 -25.58 11.66 31.43
N PRO A 220 -26.87 11.82 31.82
CA PRO A 220 -27.64 13.04 31.55
C PRO A 220 -26.98 14.33 32.09
N ASP A 221 -26.21 14.20 33.17
CA ASP A 221 -25.39 15.26 33.78
C ASP A 221 -23.94 15.30 33.27
N ALA A 222 -23.64 14.60 32.19
CA ALA A 222 -22.40 14.75 31.44
C ALA A 222 -22.64 15.52 30.14
N LYS A 223 -21.67 16.36 29.78
CA LYS A 223 -21.54 16.91 28.44
C LYS A 223 -20.97 15.83 27.53
N CYS A 224 -21.75 15.41 26.54
CA CYS A 224 -21.28 14.56 25.45
C CYS A 224 -20.54 15.41 24.42
N THR A 225 -19.34 14.96 24.03
CA THR A 225 -18.59 15.51 22.90
C THR A 225 -18.24 14.36 21.97
N ASP A 226 -18.81 14.36 20.77
CA ASP A 226 -18.44 13.37 19.76
C ASP A 226 -17.13 13.83 19.13
N LEU A 227 -16.04 13.11 19.43
CA LEU A 227 -14.70 13.44 18.89
C LEU A 227 -14.65 13.25 17.38
N HIS A 228 -15.65 12.58 16.80
CA HIS A 228 -15.86 12.53 15.36
C HIS A 228 -16.41 13.84 14.78
N PHE A 229 -16.90 14.79 15.59
CA PHE A 229 -17.37 16.11 15.15
C PHE A 229 -16.49 17.25 15.61
N GLU A 230 -15.43 16.95 16.36
CA GLU A 230 -14.39 17.94 16.61
C GLU A 230 -13.63 18.20 15.30
N ALA A 231 -13.49 19.49 14.95
CA ALA A 231 -12.72 20.19 13.89
C ALA A 231 -12.33 19.45 12.59
N THR A 232 -11.95 18.18 12.63
CA THR A 232 -11.35 17.39 11.56
C THR A 232 -12.09 16.06 11.34
N LEU A 233 -13.35 15.99 11.78
CA LEU A 233 -14.26 14.86 11.60
C LEU A 233 -13.69 13.50 12.09
N GLY A 234 -13.01 13.50 13.23
CA GLY A 234 -12.40 12.30 13.84
C GLY A 234 -11.09 11.83 13.21
N VAL A 235 -10.63 12.46 12.13
CA VAL A 235 -9.30 12.23 11.55
C VAL A 235 -8.28 13.13 12.23
N PHE A 236 -7.13 12.59 12.60
CA PHE A 236 -6.03 13.35 13.17
C PHE A 236 -4.70 12.90 12.59
N HIS A 237 -3.72 13.80 12.60
CA HIS A 237 -2.36 13.51 12.17
C HIS A 237 -1.58 12.87 13.32
N TYR A 238 -0.88 11.77 13.03
CA TYR A 238 0.00 11.09 13.96
C TYR A 238 1.43 11.11 13.42
N ARG A 239 2.36 11.51 14.28
CA ARG A 239 3.79 11.57 14.00
C ARG A 239 4.55 10.78 15.04
N SER A 240 5.55 10.02 14.58
CA SER A 240 6.46 9.31 15.48
C SER A 240 7.22 10.29 16.40
N ALA A 241 7.48 9.86 17.63
CA ALA A 241 8.41 10.56 18.52
C ALA A 241 9.83 10.72 17.93
N LYS A 242 10.20 9.90 16.93
CA LYS A 242 11.47 10.00 16.21
C LYS A 242 11.51 11.15 15.18
N GLY A 243 10.39 11.85 14.97
CA GLY A 243 10.24 12.94 14.01
C GLY A 243 9.42 12.58 12.77
N GLN A 244 9.43 13.50 11.80
CA GLN A 244 8.67 13.41 10.55
C GLN A 244 9.19 12.28 9.65
N TYR A 245 8.26 11.55 9.03
CA TYR A 245 8.55 10.47 8.08
C TYR A 245 9.42 9.36 8.68
N LYS A 246 8.98 8.83 9.82
CA LYS A 246 9.67 7.75 10.54
C LYS A 246 8.79 6.52 10.79
N LEU A 247 7.62 6.45 10.16
CA LEU A 247 6.70 5.32 10.27
C LEU A 247 6.63 4.58 8.94
N ASP A 248 7.02 3.31 8.95
CA ASP A 248 6.62 2.37 7.89
C ASP A 248 5.12 2.05 8.02
N TYR A 249 4.54 1.35 7.04
CA TYR A 249 3.09 1.12 7.02
C TYR A 249 2.59 0.35 8.28
N LYS A 250 3.37 -0.62 8.76
CA LYS A 250 3.00 -1.45 9.91
C LYS A 250 3.08 -0.68 11.22
N THR A 251 4.13 0.11 11.39
CA THR A 251 4.33 0.97 12.56
C THR A 251 3.35 2.14 12.59
N ALA A 252 2.95 2.69 11.44
CA ALA A 252 1.86 3.64 11.33
C ALA A 252 0.53 3.05 11.81
N GLN A 253 0.20 1.84 11.34
CA GLN A 253 -1.02 1.14 11.76
C GLN A 253 -1.02 0.87 13.27
N GLN A 254 0.11 0.44 13.83
CA GLN A 254 0.26 0.20 15.26
C GLN A 254 0.16 1.50 16.07
N GLY A 255 0.79 2.59 15.61
CA GLY A 255 0.72 3.90 16.26
C GLY A 255 -0.71 4.43 16.35
N CYS A 256 -1.51 4.31 15.28
CA CYS A 256 -2.93 4.64 15.36
C CYS A 256 -3.68 3.77 16.38
N ARG A 257 -3.39 2.46 16.46
CA ARG A 257 -4.06 1.55 17.41
C ARG A 257 -3.77 1.89 18.87
N GLU A 258 -2.54 2.30 19.16
CA GLU A 258 -2.14 2.74 20.51
C GLU A 258 -2.89 4.01 20.95
N GLU A 259 -3.28 4.86 19.99
CA GLU A 259 -4.16 6.02 20.21
C GLU A 259 -5.66 5.69 20.21
N GLY A 260 -6.03 4.40 20.19
CA GLY A 260 -7.42 3.95 20.11
C GLY A 260 -8.10 4.27 18.77
N ALA A 261 -7.32 4.32 17.70
CA ALA A 261 -7.73 4.66 16.35
C ALA A 261 -7.32 3.58 15.33
N THR A 262 -7.77 3.73 14.09
CA THR A 262 -7.24 2.98 12.94
C THR A 262 -6.64 3.95 11.94
N LEU A 263 -5.92 3.47 10.92
CA LEU A 263 -5.58 4.34 9.79
C LEU A 263 -6.88 4.85 9.17
N ALA A 264 -6.92 6.14 8.86
CA ALA A 264 -8.02 6.76 8.14
C ALA A 264 -8.07 6.22 6.71
N ASN A 265 -9.26 6.04 6.17
CA ASN A 265 -9.43 5.78 4.76
C ASN A 265 -9.47 7.09 3.95
N TYR A 266 -9.38 6.99 2.62
CA TYR A 266 -9.40 8.15 1.74
C TYR A 266 -10.64 9.02 1.94
N THR A 267 -11.82 8.40 2.04
CA THR A 267 -13.10 9.10 2.21
C THR A 267 -13.15 9.88 3.53
N GLN A 268 -12.67 9.28 4.63
CA GLN A 268 -12.57 9.93 5.94
C GLN A 268 -11.61 11.13 5.89
N LEU A 269 -10.44 10.99 5.25
CA LEU A 269 -9.51 12.10 5.07
C LEU A 269 -10.13 13.23 4.22
N SER A 270 -10.89 12.88 3.19
CA SER A 270 -11.60 13.84 2.33
C SER A 270 -12.70 14.59 3.10
N TYR A 271 -13.41 13.92 4.00
CA TYR A 271 -14.36 14.58 4.91
C TYR A 271 -13.62 15.54 5.84
N ALA A 272 -12.57 15.07 6.49
CA ALA A 272 -11.77 15.89 7.39
C ALA A 272 -11.22 17.15 6.71
N GLN A 273 -10.77 17.03 5.46
CA GLN A 273 -10.33 18.16 4.63
C GLN A 273 -11.46 19.18 4.42
N GLN A 274 -12.67 18.73 4.08
CA GLN A 274 -13.83 19.62 3.94
C GLN A 274 -14.24 20.25 5.27
N GLY A 275 -13.98 19.56 6.39
CA GLY A 275 -14.11 20.07 7.75
C GLY A 275 -13.05 21.11 8.14
N GLY A 276 -12.00 21.29 7.33
CA GLY A 276 -10.94 22.27 7.57
C GLY A 276 -9.56 21.69 7.88
N LEU A 277 -9.40 20.35 7.90
CA LEU A 277 -8.10 19.73 8.11
C LEU A 277 -7.14 20.05 6.96
N ASN A 278 -6.09 20.81 7.26
CA ASN A 278 -5.04 21.18 6.32
C ASN A 278 -3.69 20.75 6.85
N MET A 279 -2.94 19.96 6.08
CA MET A 279 -1.64 19.44 6.50
C MET A 279 -0.71 19.30 5.29
N CYS A 280 0.52 19.77 5.40
CA CYS A 280 1.51 19.68 4.32
C CYS A 280 2.46 18.48 4.42
N ALA A 281 2.12 17.50 5.24
CA ALA A 281 2.92 16.31 5.44
C ALA A 281 2.11 15.08 4.98
N ALA A 282 2.63 14.39 3.96
CA ALA A 282 2.10 13.12 3.51
C ALA A 282 2.11 12.07 4.64
N GLY A 283 1.01 11.33 4.74
CA GLY A 283 0.85 10.28 5.73
C GLY A 283 0.20 9.03 5.14
N TRP A 284 0.46 7.90 5.79
CA TRP A 284 -0.23 6.65 5.51
C TRP A 284 -1.73 6.77 5.80
N LEU A 285 -2.51 6.22 4.89
CA LEU A 285 -3.93 5.89 5.00
C LEU A 285 -4.08 4.36 4.98
N ASP A 286 -5.30 3.87 5.12
CA ASP A 286 -5.60 2.46 4.92
C ASP A 286 -5.19 1.97 3.50
N GLN A 287 -5.16 0.65 3.34
CA GLN A 287 -4.77 0.00 2.08
C GLN A 287 -3.38 0.44 1.54
N ALA A 288 -2.46 0.84 2.42
CA ALA A 288 -1.13 1.33 2.07
C ALA A 288 -1.13 2.49 1.07
N ARG A 289 -2.13 3.37 1.17
CA ARG A 289 -2.19 4.62 0.38
C ARG A 289 -1.48 5.75 1.12
N VAL A 290 -0.87 6.67 0.38
CA VAL A 290 -0.24 7.88 0.96
C VAL A 290 -0.89 9.12 0.37
N ALA A 291 -1.34 10.01 1.24
CA ALA A 291 -1.94 11.27 0.83
C ALA A 291 -1.82 12.34 1.94
N TYR A 292 -2.22 13.57 1.64
CA TYR A 292 -2.46 14.61 2.63
C TYR A 292 -3.54 15.61 2.17
N PRO A 293 -4.27 16.23 3.12
CA PRO A 293 -5.33 17.17 2.81
C PRO A 293 -4.83 18.63 2.76
N THR A 294 -5.34 19.39 1.81
CA THR A 294 -5.09 20.83 1.65
C THR A 294 -6.43 21.57 1.55
N THR A 295 -6.61 22.66 2.29
CA THR A 295 -7.88 23.43 2.30
C THR A 295 -7.79 24.79 1.64
N TYR A 296 -6.57 25.25 1.35
CA TYR A 296 -6.30 26.50 0.65
C TYR A 296 -5.10 26.34 -0.28
N SER A 297 -5.05 27.17 -1.32
CA SER A 297 -3.97 27.13 -2.30
C SER A 297 -2.66 27.61 -1.66
N ASN A 298 -1.63 26.77 -1.70
CA ASN A 298 -0.29 27.10 -1.25
C ASN A 298 0.75 26.54 -2.24
N PRO A 299 1.54 27.37 -2.94
CA PRO A 299 2.52 26.88 -3.92
C PRO A 299 3.57 25.93 -3.33
N ASN A 300 3.91 26.10 -2.05
CA ASN A 300 4.87 25.26 -1.34
C ASN A 300 4.24 23.97 -0.79
N CYS A 301 2.93 23.79 -0.97
CA CYS A 301 2.18 22.66 -0.47
C CYS A 301 1.22 22.10 -1.54
N GLY A 302 1.53 20.93 -2.09
CA GLY A 302 0.69 20.36 -3.14
C GLY A 302 0.65 21.19 -4.43
N PHE A 303 1.64 22.06 -4.67
CA PHE A 303 1.70 22.95 -5.83
C PHE A 303 0.46 23.82 -6.01
N GLY A 304 -0.13 24.29 -4.90
CA GLY A 304 -1.33 25.12 -4.93
C GLY A 304 -2.65 24.37 -5.11
N HIS A 305 -2.62 23.04 -5.16
CA HIS A 305 -3.82 22.21 -5.19
C HIS A 305 -4.64 22.37 -3.91
N VAL A 306 -5.97 22.39 -4.04
CA VAL A 306 -6.92 22.38 -2.92
C VAL A 306 -7.72 21.09 -2.99
N GLY A 307 -7.72 20.32 -1.90
CA GLY A 307 -8.29 18.98 -1.83
C GLY A 307 -7.28 17.96 -1.28
N ILE A 308 -7.47 16.69 -1.62
CA ILE A 308 -6.52 15.64 -1.25
C ILE A 308 -5.39 15.57 -2.29
N VAL A 309 -4.15 15.75 -1.84
CA VAL A 309 -2.96 15.47 -2.65
C VAL A 309 -2.62 14.00 -2.42
N ASP A 310 -2.77 13.21 -3.48
CA ASP A 310 -2.77 11.76 -3.40
C ASP A 310 -1.59 11.14 -4.17
N TYR A 311 -0.77 10.38 -3.46
CA TYR A 311 0.39 9.66 -4.02
C TYR A 311 0.06 8.20 -4.37
N GLY A 312 -1.18 7.78 -4.16
CA GLY A 312 -1.70 6.47 -4.47
C GLY A 312 -1.20 5.37 -3.53
N THR A 313 -1.59 4.13 -3.84
CA THR A 313 -1.17 2.94 -3.10
C THR A 313 0.29 2.63 -3.35
N ARG A 314 1.07 2.45 -2.27
CA ARG A 314 2.49 2.17 -2.30
C ARG A 314 2.73 0.66 -2.33
N LYS A 315 3.59 0.21 -3.23
CA LYS A 315 4.03 -1.21 -3.27
C LYS A 315 5.09 -1.49 -2.20
N ASN A 316 5.94 -0.51 -1.90
CA ASN A 316 6.98 -0.64 -0.89
C ASN A 316 6.45 -0.19 0.48
N LEU A 317 6.09 -1.16 1.32
CA LEU A 317 5.54 -0.91 2.67
C LEU A 317 6.59 -0.45 3.69
N SER A 318 7.87 -0.50 3.33
CA SER A 318 8.99 -0.03 4.17
C SER A 318 9.31 1.45 3.96
N GLU A 319 8.65 2.13 3.01
CA GLU A 319 8.74 3.57 2.90
C GLU A 319 8.28 4.24 4.19
N THR A 320 8.89 5.37 4.55
CA THR A 320 8.58 6.03 5.82
C THR A 320 7.80 7.31 5.60
N TRP A 321 6.67 7.44 6.27
CA TRP A 321 5.76 8.58 6.20
C TRP A 321 5.26 8.93 7.62
N ASP A 322 4.41 9.95 7.73
CA ASP A 322 3.58 10.14 8.93
C ASP A 322 2.32 9.27 8.80
N ALA A 323 1.29 9.44 9.64
CA ALA A 323 0.04 8.71 9.50
C ALA A 323 -1.17 9.63 9.71
N PHE A 324 -2.27 9.35 9.02
CA PHE A 324 -3.57 9.91 9.36
C PHE A 324 -4.40 8.81 10.03
N CYS A 325 -4.76 9.04 11.28
CA CYS A 325 -5.54 8.11 12.07
C CYS A 325 -6.99 8.59 12.15
N TYR A 326 -7.92 7.66 12.25
CA TYR A 326 -9.35 7.91 12.38
C TYR A 326 -9.88 7.21 13.63
N ARG A 327 -10.61 7.95 14.46
CA ARG A 327 -11.30 7.41 15.63
C ARG A 327 -12.75 7.83 15.68
N MET A 328 -13.59 6.88 16.08
CA MET A 328 -15.00 7.13 16.38
C MET A 328 -15.22 6.99 17.88
N LYS A 329 -14.81 8.00 18.65
CA LYS A 329 -14.93 8.01 20.12
C LYS A 329 -15.85 9.14 20.60
N VAL A 330 -16.72 8.82 21.56
CA VAL A 330 -17.47 9.81 22.32
C VAL A 330 -16.71 10.09 23.61
N GLN A 331 -16.59 11.35 23.97
CA GLN A 331 -16.04 11.79 25.25
C GLN A 331 -17.18 12.32 26.14
N CYS A 332 -17.31 11.74 27.32
CA CYS A 332 -18.26 12.19 28.33
C CYS A 332 -17.48 12.94 29.41
N VAL A 333 -17.88 14.18 29.70
CA VAL A 333 -17.29 14.97 30.80
C VAL A 333 -18.42 15.45 31.69
N CYS A 334 -18.38 15.14 32.99
CA CYS A 334 -19.40 15.59 33.92
C CYS A 334 -19.55 17.12 33.89
N LYS A 335 -20.79 17.62 33.93
CA LYS A 335 -21.09 19.05 33.99
C LYS A 335 -20.46 19.65 35.26
N PRO A 336 -20.18 20.97 35.28
CA PRO A 336 -19.72 21.64 36.49
C PRO A 336 -20.65 21.33 37.67
N GLY A 337 -20.08 20.88 38.78
CA GLY A 337 -20.86 20.47 39.95
C GLY A 337 -21.05 18.95 40.11
N TYR A 338 -20.54 18.14 39.18
CA TYR A 338 -20.63 16.69 39.20
C TYR A 338 -19.24 16.05 39.07
N ILE A 339 -19.03 14.92 39.75
CA ILE A 339 -17.80 14.11 39.70
C ILE A 339 -18.11 12.71 39.16
N GLY A 340 -17.16 12.13 38.41
CA GLY A 340 -17.29 10.79 37.84
C GLY A 340 -16.53 10.64 36.53
N ASP A 341 -16.78 9.54 35.83
CA ASP A 341 -16.12 9.19 34.55
C ASP A 341 -16.89 9.69 33.31
N GLY A 342 -18.00 10.39 33.51
CA GLY A 342 -18.87 10.90 32.46
C GLY A 342 -19.95 9.92 32.00
N LEU A 343 -19.76 8.61 32.21
CA LEU A 343 -20.82 7.60 32.07
C LEU A 343 -21.66 7.52 33.34
N SER A 344 -21.02 7.74 34.48
CA SER A 344 -21.64 8.02 35.78
C SER A 344 -21.18 9.39 36.26
N CYS A 345 -22.13 10.27 36.59
CA CYS A 345 -21.84 11.57 37.19
C CYS A 345 -22.67 11.73 38.46
N THR A 346 -21.99 11.93 39.58
CA THR A 346 -22.62 12.14 40.88
C THR A 346 -22.42 13.59 41.31
N GLY A 347 -23.51 14.26 41.69
CA GLY A 347 -23.49 15.63 42.20
C GLY A 347 -23.03 15.72 43.66
N ASN A 348 -23.22 16.89 44.27
CA ASN A 348 -23.01 17.06 45.71
C ASN A 348 -24.11 16.38 46.54
N LEU A 349 -23.87 16.19 47.84
CA LEU A 349 -24.81 15.53 48.75
C LEU A 349 -26.21 16.19 48.74
N LEU A 350 -26.27 17.52 48.61
CA LEU A 350 -27.55 18.24 48.51
C LEU A 350 -28.31 17.92 47.21
N GLN A 351 -27.61 17.78 46.09
CA GLN A 351 -28.21 17.37 44.82
C GLN A 351 -28.71 15.93 44.88
N VAL A 352 -27.96 15.02 45.53
CA VAL A 352 -28.42 13.64 45.75
C VAL A 352 -29.70 13.61 46.57
N LEU A 353 -29.75 14.36 47.68
CA LEU A 353 -30.96 14.53 48.51
C LEU A 353 -32.16 15.05 47.71
N ARG A 354 -31.94 16.03 46.82
CA ARG A 354 -32.98 16.61 45.94
C ARG A 354 -33.45 15.66 44.85
N SER A 355 -32.55 14.82 44.34
CA SER A 355 -32.82 13.91 43.22
C SER A 355 -33.48 12.59 43.63
N THR A 356 -33.47 12.25 44.93
CA THR A 356 -33.98 10.97 45.43
C THR A 356 -35.30 11.17 46.21
N PRO A 357 -36.45 10.75 45.66
CA PRO A 357 -37.77 11.03 46.25
C PRO A 357 -37.96 10.53 47.69
N THR A 358 -37.30 9.44 48.06
CA THR A 358 -37.39 8.82 49.40
C THR A 358 -36.72 9.65 50.51
N PHE A 359 -36.02 10.73 50.17
CA PHE A 359 -35.38 11.64 51.14
C PHE A 359 -36.08 12.98 51.28
N SER A 360 -37.22 13.17 50.62
CA SER A 360 -37.97 14.44 50.59
C SER A 360 -38.23 15.02 51.99
N ASN A 361 -38.65 14.20 52.96
CA ASN A 361 -38.89 14.67 54.34
C ASN A 361 -37.63 15.18 55.03
N PHE A 362 -36.51 14.47 54.88
CA PHE A 362 -35.23 14.89 55.46
C PHE A 362 -34.70 16.17 54.77
N LEU A 363 -34.85 16.26 53.46
CA LEU A 363 -34.52 17.47 52.70
C LEU A 363 -35.32 18.68 53.19
N ILE A 364 -36.64 18.55 53.39
CA ILE A 364 -37.49 19.63 53.91
C ILE A 364 -37.00 20.11 55.28
N GLN A 365 -36.65 19.19 56.18
CA GLN A 365 -36.12 19.53 57.50
C GLN A 365 -34.79 20.28 57.44
N ILE A 366 -33.87 19.83 56.57
CA ILE A 366 -32.60 20.54 56.33
C ILE A 366 -32.84 21.95 55.79
N MET A 367 -33.78 22.10 54.85
CA MET A 367 -34.10 23.41 54.27
C MET A 367 -34.72 24.36 55.32
N ASN A 368 -35.70 23.90 56.09
CA ASN A 368 -36.31 24.67 57.18
C ASN A 368 -35.26 25.09 58.23
N TYR A 369 -34.37 24.17 58.63
CA TYR A 369 -33.26 24.46 59.55
C TYR A 369 -32.32 25.57 59.03
N SER A 370 -32.10 25.63 57.72
CA SER A 370 -31.30 26.68 57.08
C SER A 370 -31.99 28.04 57.05
N GLU A 371 -33.32 28.09 57.03
CA GLU A 371 -34.07 29.36 57.07
C GLU A 371 -34.00 29.99 58.47
N VAL A 372 -34.04 29.16 59.52
CA VAL A 372 -34.15 29.62 60.91
C VAL A 372 -32.80 29.79 61.63
N SER A 373 -31.70 29.19 61.14
CA SER A 373 -30.42 29.19 61.87
C SER A 373 -29.19 29.46 60.99
N GLU A 374 -28.16 30.10 61.57
CA GLU A 374 -26.88 30.32 60.88
C GLU A 374 -26.11 29.01 60.70
N SER A 375 -26.16 28.13 61.71
CA SER A 375 -25.61 26.77 61.66
C SER A 375 -26.23 25.95 60.51
N GLY A 376 -27.55 26.01 60.33
CA GLY A 376 -28.24 25.38 59.20
C GLY A 376 -27.83 25.92 57.84
N ARG A 377 -27.61 27.24 57.70
CA ARG A 377 -27.06 27.82 56.46
C ARG A 377 -25.67 27.26 56.16
N ARG A 378 -24.80 27.13 57.17
CA ARG A 378 -23.46 26.53 57.01
C ARG A 378 -23.54 25.04 56.67
N PHE A 379 -24.49 24.31 57.27
CA PHE A 379 -24.73 22.90 56.99
C PHE A 379 -25.13 22.68 55.52
N VAL A 380 -26.14 23.39 55.03
CA VAL A 380 -26.57 23.32 53.61
C VAL A 380 -25.45 23.74 52.66
N LYS A 381 -24.68 24.77 53.01
CA LYS A 381 -23.50 25.19 52.25
C LYS A 381 -22.45 24.08 52.18
N SER A 382 -22.26 23.32 53.26
CA SER A 382 -21.35 22.17 53.30
C SER A 382 -21.83 21.02 52.42
N LEU A 383 -23.14 20.71 52.42
CA LEU A 383 -23.72 19.67 51.56
C LEU A 383 -23.66 20.02 50.07
N SER A 384 -23.57 21.31 49.75
CA SER A 384 -23.44 21.82 48.38
C SER A 384 -22.00 21.85 47.88
N ASN A 385 -21.01 21.62 48.76
CA ASN A 385 -19.60 21.71 48.44
C ASN A 385 -19.02 20.32 48.12
N LEU A 386 -18.58 20.13 46.87
CA LEU A 386 -17.99 18.87 46.38
C LEU A 386 -16.61 18.56 46.95
N GLU A 387 -15.90 19.55 47.48
CA GLU A 387 -14.59 19.35 48.11
C GLU A 387 -14.70 18.79 49.53
N VAL A 388 -15.91 18.83 50.12
CA VAL A 388 -16.14 18.34 51.48
C VAL A 388 -16.19 16.81 51.45
N GLN A 389 -15.14 16.19 51.98
CA GLN A 389 -15.15 14.75 52.24
C GLN A 389 -15.97 14.47 53.49
N SER A 390 -17.25 14.14 53.32
CA SER A 390 -18.12 13.80 54.43
C SER A 390 -19.17 12.80 53.97
N THR A 391 -19.56 11.92 54.86
CA THR A 391 -20.64 10.97 54.65
C THR A 391 -21.89 11.53 55.31
N LEU A 392 -22.95 11.66 54.51
CA LEU A 392 -24.27 12.02 55.01
C LEU A 392 -25.09 10.76 55.25
N PHE A 393 -25.62 10.63 56.46
CA PHE A 393 -26.52 9.55 56.86
C PHE A 393 -27.96 10.04 56.76
N VAL A 394 -28.69 9.58 55.74
CA VAL A 394 -30.04 10.08 55.40
C VAL A 394 -31.14 9.10 55.82
N PRO A 395 -32.09 9.48 56.72
CA PRO A 395 -33.15 8.58 57.17
C PRO A 395 -34.14 8.27 56.03
N GLU A 396 -34.61 7.03 55.94
CA GLU A 396 -35.60 6.62 54.93
C GLU A 396 -36.99 7.21 55.24
N ASN A 397 -37.41 8.19 54.41
CA ASN A 397 -38.72 8.87 54.29
C ASN A 397 -39.51 9.25 55.57
N SER A 398 -38.95 9.03 56.76
CA SER A 398 -39.58 9.26 58.07
C SER A 398 -39.14 10.60 58.68
N GLY A 399 -38.13 11.24 58.08
CA GLY A 399 -37.50 12.43 58.62
C GLY A 399 -36.76 12.14 59.94
N LEU A 400 -36.21 13.19 60.55
CA LEU A 400 -35.69 13.16 61.91
C LEU A 400 -36.81 13.41 62.92
N PRO A 401 -36.78 12.75 64.09
CA PRO A 401 -37.60 13.12 65.24
C PRO A 401 -37.34 14.58 65.68
N GLU A 402 -38.35 15.26 66.26
CA GLU A 402 -38.30 16.69 66.63
C GLU A 402 -37.14 17.10 67.57
N ASN A 403 -36.51 16.14 68.26
CA ASN A 403 -35.45 16.38 69.23
C ASN A 403 -34.04 16.00 68.74
N LEU A 404 -33.89 15.64 67.46
CA LEU A 404 -32.61 15.17 66.92
C LEU A 404 -31.89 16.27 66.12
N ASP A 405 -30.61 16.48 66.44
CA ASP A 405 -29.78 17.48 65.77
C ASP A 405 -29.31 16.99 64.40
N ILE A 406 -29.72 17.71 63.35
CA ILE A 406 -29.38 17.46 61.94
C ILE A 406 -27.86 17.38 61.73
N GLU A 407 -27.07 18.16 62.49
CA GLU A 407 -25.61 18.20 62.32
C GLU A 407 -24.91 16.89 62.73
N VAL A 408 -25.58 16.03 63.51
CA VAL A 408 -25.05 14.71 63.89
C VAL A 408 -25.09 13.73 62.72
N HIS A 409 -25.84 14.02 61.65
CA HIS A 409 -25.98 13.14 60.48
C HIS A 409 -24.88 13.31 59.43
N LEU A 410 -23.97 14.27 59.60
CA LEU A 410 -22.85 14.49 58.70
C LEU A 410 -21.54 14.16 59.41
N SER A 411 -20.76 13.23 58.85
CA SER A 411 -19.43 12.93 59.39
C SER A 411 -18.51 14.13 59.30
N GLU A 412 -17.63 14.27 60.28
CA GLU A 412 -16.70 15.38 60.35
C GLU A 412 -15.42 15.07 59.55
N GLY A 413 -15.26 15.73 58.39
CA GLY A 413 -13.97 15.78 57.67
C GLY A 413 -13.46 14.45 57.11
N GLN A 414 -14.32 13.42 57.05
CA GLN A 414 -13.98 12.12 56.48
C GLN A 414 -15.14 11.54 55.68
N ALA A 415 -14.88 11.21 54.42
CA ALA A 415 -15.76 10.39 53.60
C ALA A 415 -15.48 8.91 53.88
N LEU A 416 -16.41 8.24 54.56
CA LEU A 416 -16.25 6.88 55.09
C LEU A 416 -16.79 5.84 54.11
N PRO A 417 -15.96 5.11 53.32
CA PRO A 417 -16.47 4.03 52.48
C PRO A 417 -17.23 2.99 53.32
N LEU A 418 -18.25 2.35 52.72
CA LEU A 418 -19.09 1.36 53.40
C LEU A 418 -18.25 0.25 54.09
N SER A 419 -17.11 -0.12 53.50
CA SER A 419 -16.16 -1.10 54.07
C SER A 419 -15.47 -0.66 55.37
N GLN A 420 -15.44 0.63 55.69
CA GLN A 420 -14.88 1.18 56.93
C GLN A 420 -15.91 1.27 58.06
N LEU A 421 -17.20 1.11 57.76
CA LEU A 421 -18.25 1.08 58.77
C LEU A 421 -18.27 -0.30 59.44
N LYS A 422 -17.66 -0.40 60.63
CA LYS A 422 -17.61 -1.65 61.41
C LYS A 422 -18.64 -1.63 62.54
N ASN A 423 -19.17 -2.79 62.91
CA ASN A 423 -20.03 -2.90 64.08
C ASN A 423 -19.30 -2.39 65.35
N ASN A 424 -20.01 -1.61 66.16
CA ASN A 424 -19.56 -0.85 67.34
C ASN A 424 -18.50 0.22 67.07
N SER A 425 -18.27 0.64 65.83
CA SER A 425 -17.38 1.78 65.54
C SER A 425 -18.08 3.11 65.82
N ARG A 426 -17.35 4.09 66.36
CA ARG A 426 -17.84 5.47 66.52
C ARG A 426 -17.36 6.33 65.36
N ILE A 427 -18.29 6.98 64.69
CA ILE A 427 -18.07 7.99 63.67
C ILE A 427 -18.15 9.35 64.34
N ARG A 428 -17.14 10.18 64.13
CA ARG A 428 -17.13 11.56 64.59
C ARG A 428 -18.00 12.42 63.66
N THR A 429 -18.86 13.25 64.23
CA THR A 429 -19.79 14.12 63.50
C THR A 429 -19.67 15.54 64.05
N ARG A 430 -20.14 16.55 63.32
CA ARG A 430 -19.92 17.97 63.70
C ARG A 430 -20.51 18.36 65.06
N ALA A 431 -21.64 17.75 65.42
CA ALA A 431 -22.32 18.00 66.69
C ALA A 431 -22.25 16.83 67.68
N GLY A 432 -21.41 15.81 67.43
CA GLY A 432 -21.27 14.68 68.35
C GLY A 432 -20.58 13.44 67.77
N SER A 433 -21.16 12.26 68.04
CA SER A 433 -20.67 11.00 67.48
C SER A 433 -21.82 10.04 67.18
N LEU A 434 -21.79 9.42 66.01
CA LEU A 434 -22.67 8.31 65.65
C LEU A 434 -22.00 6.99 66.02
N SER A 435 -22.74 6.05 66.61
CA SER A 435 -22.25 4.68 66.82
C SER A 435 -22.85 3.77 65.76
N VAL A 436 -21.99 3.11 64.99
CA VAL A 436 -22.38 2.08 64.02
C VAL A 436 -22.68 0.82 64.80
N LEU A 437 -23.95 0.43 64.86
CA LEU A 437 -24.38 -0.74 65.62
C LEU A 437 -24.47 -2.00 64.74
N GLY A 438 -24.15 -1.84 63.45
CA GLY A 438 -23.75 -2.88 62.52
C GLY A 438 -23.98 -2.47 61.06
N VAL A 439 -23.46 -3.29 60.15
CA VAL A 439 -23.52 -3.10 58.70
C VAL A 439 -23.90 -4.45 58.12
N ALA A 440 -25.00 -4.54 57.38
CA ALA A 440 -25.39 -5.81 56.79
C ALA A 440 -24.30 -6.29 55.83
N ASN A 441 -23.81 -7.52 56.04
CA ASN A 441 -22.83 -8.16 55.18
C ASN A 441 -23.40 -8.31 53.78
N LEU A 442 -22.76 -7.68 52.79
CA LEU A 442 -23.08 -7.76 51.36
C LEU A 442 -22.86 -9.15 50.72
N LEU A 443 -22.62 -10.22 51.51
CA LEU A 443 -22.15 -11.51 51.01
C LEU A 443 -22.86 -12.76 51.55
N ASN A 444 -23.98 -12.69 52.30
CA ASN A 444 -24.70 -13.93 52.67
C ASN A 444 -26.24 -13.76 52.86
N PRO A 445 -27.10 -14.27 51.96
CA PRO A 445 -28.55 -14.03 51.97
C PRO A 445 -29.38 -14.86 52.99
N SER A 446 -28.79 -15.77 53.77
CA SER A 446 -29.55 -16.86 54.40
C SER A 446 -30.01 -16.65 55.84
N ALA A 447 -29.80 -15.48 56.45
CA ALA A 447 -30.12 -15.26 57.87
C ALA A 447 -31.53 -14.67 58.14
N LEU A 448 -32.41 -14.63 57.13
CA LEU A 448 -33.72 -13.98 57.23
C LEU A 448 -34.89 -14.97 57.33
N HIS A 449 -34.85 -15.93 58.26
CA HIS A 449 -36.04 -16.74 58.61
C HIS A 449 -35.98 -17.25 60.05
N SER A 450 -36.69 -16.59 60.96
CA SER A 450 -37.44 -17.22 62.08
C SER A 450 -38.05 -16.16 63.02
N ALA A 451 -39.36 -15.95 62.91
CA ALA A 451 -40.33 -15.92 64.02
C ALA A 451 -41.67 -15.27 63.57
N HIS A 452 -42.64 -16.16 63.24
CA HIS A 452 -44.10 -16.12 63.43
C HIS A 452 -44.88 -14.78 63.54
N GLN A 453 -46.10 -14.61 63.00
CA GLN A 453 -47.21 -15.57 62.96
C GLN A 453 -48.39 -15.04 62.09
N ALA A 454 -49.11 -15.98 61.46
CA ALA A 454 -50.56 -16.03 61.20
C ALA A 454 -51.29 -14.90 60.41
N GLY A 455 -52.00 -15.31 59.34
CA GLY A 455 -53.23 -14.62 58.89
C GLY A 455 -53.41 -14.45 57.37
N MET A 456 -53.92 -15.49 56.71
CA MET A 456 -54.77 -15.53 55.49
C MET A 456 -54.77 -14.38 54.47
N GLY A 457 -54.56 -14.73 53.19
CA GLY A 457 -55.05 -13.96 52.04
C GLY A 457 -54.35 -14.27 50.71
N VAL A 458 -54.94 -15.17 49.93
CA VAL A 458 -54.47 -15.73 48.64
C VAL A 458 -54.55 -14.70 47.49
N GLY A 459 -53.54 -14.68 46.60
CA GLY A 459 -53.69 -14.11 45.24
C GLY A 459 -52.41 -13.71 44.49
N VAL A 460 -51.65 -14.70 43.98
CA VAL A 460 -51.17 -14.87 42.58
C VAL A 460 -50.78 -13.57 41.79
N VAL A 461 -49.65 -13.34 41.11
CA VAL A 461 -48.36 -13.98 40.74
C VAL A 461 -47.69 -13.05 39.69
N LEU A 462 -46.34 -13.01 39.63
CA LEU A 462 -45.44 -12.42 38.59
C LEU A 462 -45.48 -10.88 38.36
N LEU A 463 -44.57 -10.02 38.83
CA LEU A 463 -43.11 -10.04 39.05
C LEU A 463 -42.29 -9.77 37.76
N ILE A 464 -42.18 -8.47 37.41
CA ILE A 464 -41.12 -7.88 36.58
C ILE A 464 -40.03 -7.39 37.55
N LEU A 465 -38.88 -8.07 37.54
CA LEU A 465 -37.67 -7.67 38.27
C LEU A 465 -36.79 -6.82 37.36
N LEU A 466 -36.67 -5.53 37.65
CA LEU A 466 -35.45 -4.72 37.46
C LEU A 466 -35.62 -3.39 38.24
N VAL A 467 -35.48 -3.44 39.57
CA VAL A 467 -35.05 -2.26 40.34
C VAL A 467 -34.08 -2.73 41.43
N VAL A 468 -32.94 -2.06 41.44
CA VAL A 468 -31.80 -2.19 42.33
C VAL A 468 -32.23 -2.30 43.80
N GLY A 469 -31.68 -3.29 44.50
CA GLY A 469 -32.06 -3.67 45.86
C GLY A 469 -31.83 -2.58 46.89
N ALA A 470 -32.90 -2.21 47.60
CA ALA A 470 -32.83 -1.58 48.90
C ALA A 470 -32.53 -2.65 49.97
N ILE A 471 -31.45 -2.48 50.73
CA ILE A 471 -31.03 -3.39 51.81
C ILE A 471 -31.40 -2.75 53.16
N PHE A 472 -32.25 -3.45 53.93
CA PHE A 472 -32.76 -3.06 55.24
C PHE A 472 -31.76 -3.41 56.37
N VAL A 473 -31.52 -2.48 57.31
CA VAL A 473 -30.69 -2.70 58.52
C VAL A 473 -31.24 -1.88 59.70
N GLY A 474 -31.40 -2.47 60.89
CA GLY A 474 -31.94 -1.78 62.08
C GLY A 474 -31.10 -1.94 63.36
N TYR A 475 -30.95 -0.85 64.15
CA TYR A 475 -30.22 -0.83 65.44
C TYR A 475 -30.71 0.22 66.48
N ARG A 476 -30.41 0.01 67.78
CA ARG A 476 -30.88 0.80 68.96
C ARG A 476 -29.86 1.82 69.53
N PHE A 477 -30.30 3.06 69.74
CA PHE A 477 -29.54 4.21 70.28
C PHE A 477 -29.76 4.47 71.79
N TYR A 478 -28.94 5.35 72.37
CA TYR A 478 -28.78 5.64 73.80
C TYR A 478 -30.01 6.25 74.52
N HIS A 479 -29.91 6.24 75.85
CA HIS A 479 -30.93 6.30 76.90
C HIS A 479 -31.87 7.53 76.90
N HIS A 480 -32.89 7.58 76.04
CA HIS A 480 -34.29 8.02 76.32
C HIS A 480 -35.05 8.16 74.98
N SER A 481 -35.85 7.13 74.62
CA SER A 481 -36.94 7.13 73.60
C SER A 481 -36.60 7.71 72.20
N SER A 482 -36.67 7.03 71.04
CA SER A 482 -37.46 5.88 70.59
C SER A 482 -37.02 5.47 69.16
N LYS A 483 -37.06 4.15 68.88
CA LYS A 483 -37.04 3.44 67.58
C LYS A 483 -35.74 3.42 66.72
N PRO A 484 -35.42 2.28 66.07
CA PRO A 484 -34.34 2.15 65.09
C PRO A 484 -34.68 2.90 63.78
N PHE A 485 -33.72 3.60 63.18
CA PHE A 485 -33.88 4.31 61.90
C PHE A 485 -32.91 3.77 60.84
N GLN A 486 -33.38 3.67 59.60
CA GLN A 486 -32.60 3.18 58.45
C GLN A 486 -31.99 4.35 57.72
N PHE A 487 -30.70 4.27 57.39
CA PHE A 487 -29.98 5.34 56.70
C PHE A 487 -29.46 4.90 55.34
N HIS A 488 -29.61 5.77 54.34
CA HIS A 488 -28.90 5.67 53.07
C HIS A 488 -27.55 6.37 53.14
N TYR A 489 -26.58 5.82 52.42
CA TYR A 489 -25.17 6.20 52.45
C TYR A 489 -24.80 6.96 51.17
N PHE A 490 -24.25 8.17 51.33
CA PHE A 490 -23.73 8.97 50.22
C PHE A 490 -22.35 9.53 50.58
N LYS A 491 -21.41 9.37 49.66
CA LYS A 491 -20.00 9.78 49.79
C LYS A 491 -19.77 11.12 49.14
#